data_AF-A0A9X6GLK2-F1
#
_entry.id   AF-A0A9X6GLK2-F1
#
_cell.length_a   1.000
_cell.length_b   1.000
_cell.length_c   1.000
_cell.angle_alpha   90.00
_cell.angle_beta   90.00
_cell.angle_gamma   90.00
#
_symmetry.space_group_name_H-M   'P 1'
#
loop_
_entity.id
_entity.type
_entity.pdbx_description
1 polymer ?
#
loop_
_entity_poly.entity_id
_entity_poly.type
_entity_poly.pdbx_seq_one_letter_code
_entity_poly.pdbx_strand_id
1 'polypeptide(L)'
;MTAATMPLTTPDGRYLIVRARLWRTSNPHLSEEVRAALVSALMDARRAVKAAKRDDDAQRLLAARRAVDAAKVALGERGTVWWTDGAKDFNRHLVKNTPYAAWFAASGAAP
;
A
#
# COMPACT_ATOMS: atom_id res chain seq x y z
N MET A 1 11.38 20.79 -10.83
CA MET A 1 10.26 20.38 -9.96
C MET A 1 9.44 19.37 -10.75
N THR A 2 9.65 18.07 -10.52
CA THR A 2 8.87 17.03 -11.19
C THR A 2 7.48 17.04 -10.56
N ALA A 3 6.43 17.32 -11.35
CA ALA A 3 5.07 17.11 -10.89
C ALA A 3 4.93 15.64 -10.48
N ALA A 4 4.64 15.37 -9.21
CA ALA A 4 4.38 14.01 -8.77
C ALA A 4 3.10 13.56 -9.46
N THR A 5 3.22 12.72 -10.50
CA THR A 5 2.07 12.04 -11.10
C THR A 5 1.41 11.23 -9.98
N MET A 6 0.25 11.70 -9.51
CA MET A 6 -0.52 10.94 -8.54
C MET A 6 -0.87 9.60 -9.18
N PRO A 7 -0.57 8.46 -8.51
CA PRO A 7 -0.94 7.17 -9.05
C PRO A 7 -2.46 7.10 -9.19
N LEU A 8 -2.93 6.54 -10.30
CA LEU A 8 -4.34 6.35 -10.56
C LEU A 8 -4.97 5.49 -9.45
N THR A 9 -6.09 5.93 -8.89
CA THR A 9 -6.83 5.23 -7.82
C THR A 9 -8.16 4.74 -8.37
N THR A 10 -8.60 3.56 -7.91
CA THR A 10 -9.92 3.00 -8.28
C THR A 10 -11.06 3.93 -7.86
N PRO A 11 -12.22 3.90 -8.54
CA PRO A 11 -13.34 4.81 -8.24
C PRO A 11 -13.86 4.72 -6.81
N ASP A 12 -13.72 3.57 -6.17
CA ASP A 12 -14.09 3.31 -4.78
C ASP A 12 -12.97 3.67 -3.76
N GLY A 13 -11.83 4.18 -4.22
CA GLY A 13 -10.71 4.58 -3.39
C GLY A 13 -9.92 3.43 -2.76
N ARG A 14 -10.28 2.16 -3.02
CA ARG A 14 -9.70 0.99 -2.32
C ARG A 14 -8.28 0.65 -2.76
N TYR A 15 -7.92 0.98 -4.00
CA TYR A 15 -6.63 0.61 -4.56
C TYR A 15 -6.02 1.74 -5.36
N LEU A 16 -4.72 1.92 -5.18
CA LEU A 16 -3.86 2.65 -6.12
C LEU A 16 -3.26 1.68 -7.14
N ILE A 17 -3.03 2.16 -8.36
CA ILE A 17 -2.49 1.36 -9.45
C ILE A 17 -1.03 1.77 -9.70
N VAL A 18 -0.14 0.78 -9.61
CA VAL A 18 1.28 0.93 -9.94
C VAL A 18 1.67 -0.21 -10.85
N ARG A 19 2.08 0.11 -12.10
CA ARG A 19 2.46 -0.86 -13.14
C ARG A 19 1.35 -1.90 -13.37
N ALA A 20 0.13 -1.41 -13.62
CA ALA A 20 -1.09 -2.21 -13.79
C ALA A 20 -1.42 -3.17 -12.63
N ARG A 21 -0.83 -2.97 -11.45
CA ARG A 21 -1.09 -3.78 -10.25
C ARG A 21 -1.78 -2.94 -9.19
N LEU A 22 -2.83 -3.53 -8.60
CA LEU A 22 -3.56 -2.94 -7.49
C LEU A 22 -2.75 -3.05 -6.21
N TRP A 23 -2.69 -1.95 -5.48
CA TRP A 23 -2.13 -1.87 -4.13
C TRP A 23 -3.19 -1.24 -3.25
N ARG A 24 -3.58 -1.93 -2.19
CA ARG A 24 -4.59 -1.39 -1.28
C ARG A 24 -4.11 -0.08 -0.66
N THR A 25 -4.99 0.91 -0.64
CA THR A 25 -4.77 2.20 0.00
C THR A 25 -4.90 2.07 1.52
N SER A 26 -4.31 3.03 2.23
CA SER A 26 -4.51 3.14 3.68
C SER A 26 -5.99 3.37 3.99
N ASN A 27 -6.45 2.87 5.14
CA ASN A 27 -7.81 3.05 5.62
C ASN A 27 -8.13 4.56 5.75
N PRO A 28 -9.07 5.10 4.96
CA PRO A 28 -9.40 6.52 4.98
C PRO A 28 -10.15 6.94 6.25
N HIS A 29 -10.60 5.98 7.07
CA HIS A 29 -11.30 6.23 8.33
C HIS A 29 -10.36 6.37 9.54
N LEU A 30 -9.04 6.30 9.34
CA LEU A 30 -8.08 6.64 10.40
C LEU A 30 -8.09 8.14 10.64
N SER A 31 -7.97 8.55 11.92
CA SER A 31 -7.70 9.96 12.23
C SER A 31 -6.35 10.37 11.64
N GLU A 32 -6.17 11.66 11.35
CA GLU A 32 -4.92 12.14 10.76
C GLU A 32 -3.73 11.92 11.70
N GLU A 33 -3.94 12.04 13.01
CA GLU A 33 -2.89 11.81 14.02
C GLU A 33 -2.45 10.34 14.02
N VAL A 34 -3.40 9.40 14.02
CA VAL A 34 -3.11 7.96 13.96
C VAL A 34 -2.42 7.63 12.64
N ARG A 35 -2.93 8.16 11.53
CA ARG A 35 -2.34 7.96 10.21
C ARG A 35 -0.90 8.49 10.15
N ALA A 36 -0.65 9.69 10.65
CA ALA A 36 0.67 10.30 10.68
C ALA A 36 1.66 9.47 11.53
N ALA A 37 1.23 9.01 12.72
CA ALA A 37 2.04 8.16 13.59
C ALA A 37 2.41 6.83 12.89
N LEU A 38 1.45 6.17 12.25
CA LEU A 38 1.69 4.92 11.53
C LEU A 38 2.57 5.12 10.28
N VAL A 39 2.40 6.22 9.55
CA VAL A 39 3.28 6.58 8.43
C VAL A 39 4.71 6.82 8.94
N SER A 40 4.88 7.51 10.07
CA SER A 40 6.20 7.70 10.69
C SER A 40 6.84 6.36 11.03
N ALA A 41 6.11 5.48 11.73
CA ALA A 41 6.59 4.15 12.10
C ALA A 41 6.97 3.30 10.87
N LEU A 42 6.18 3.39 9.79
CA LEU A 42 6.51 2.72 8.52
C LEU A 42 7.82 3.24 7.90
N MET A 43 8.05 4.56 7.95
CA MET A 43 9.28 5.15 7.42
C MET A 43 10.50 4.80 8.27
N ASP A 44 10.36 4.78 9.60
CA ASP A 44 11.39 4.30 10.53
C ASP A 44 11.75 2.83 10.25
N ALA A 45 10.75 1.96 10.12
CA ALA A 45 10.96 0.55 9.82
C ALA A 45 11.65 0.35 8.46
N ARG A 46 11.30 1.15 7.43
CA ARG A 46 11.97 1.11 6.12
C ARG A 46 13.43 1.55 6.21
N ARG A 47 13.74 2.59 6.99
CA ARG A 47 15.12 3.01 7.26
C ARG A 47 15.90 1.90 7.97
N ALA A 48 15.29 1.25 8.95
CA ALA A 48 15.90 0.12 9.66
C ALA A 48 16.19 -1.07 8.72
N VAL A 49 15.31 -1.38 7.75
CA VAL A 49 15.58 -2.39 6.72
C VAL A 49 16.82 -2.02 5.90
N LYS A 50 16.94 -0.75 5.48
CA LYS A 50 18.10 -0.28 4.71
C LYS A 50 19.39 -0.39 5.54
N ALA A 51 19.36 0.01 6.81
CA ALA A 51 20.50 -0.08 7.71
C ALA A 51 20.93 -1.53 7.94
N ALA A 52 19.99 -2.42 8.27
CA ALA A 52 20.28 -3.84 8.51
C ALA A 52 20.88 -4.54 7.28
N LYS A 53 20.42 -4.21 6.06
CA LYS A 53 21.02 -4.72 4.82
C LYS A 53 22.45 -4.25 4.61
N ARG A 54 22.74 -2.99 4.93
CA ARG A 54 24.09 -2.42 4.81
C ARG A 54 25.05 -3.09 5.79
N ASP A 55 24.56 -3.38 6.98
CA ASP A 55 25.35 -3.97 8.07
C ASP A 55 25.38 -5.52 8.01
N ASP A 56 24.77 -6.14 7.00
CA ASP A 56 24.56 -7.60 6.83
C ASP A 56 23.98 -8.31 8.07
N ASP A 57 23.16 -7.61 8.84
CA ASP A 57 22.56 -8.14 10.07
C ASP A 57 21.20 -8.77 9.78
N ALA A 58 21.19 -10.09 9.68
CA ALA A 58 19.99 -10.87 9.38
C ALA A 58 18.88 -10.74 10.45
N GLN A 59 19.24 -10.60 11.73
CA GLN A 59 18.26 -10.50 12.81
C GLN A 59 17.59 -9.13 12.82
N ARG A 60 18.38 -8.06 12.70
CA ARG A 60 17.85 -6.69 12.55
C ARG A 60 17.01 -6.58 11.29
N LEU A 61 17.41 -7.24 10.20
CA LEU A 61 16.66 -7.24 8.95
C LEU A 61 15.29 -7.91 9.11
N LEU A 62 15.23 -9.05 9.80
CA LEU A 62 13.97 -9.75 10.10
C LEU A 62 13.05 -8.88 10.96
N ALA A 63 13.57 -8.30 12.04
CA ALA A 63 12.82 -7.42 12.93
C ALA A 63 12.27 -6.20 12.19
N ALA A 64 13.09 -5.54 11.37
CA ALA A 64 12.68 -4.38 10.59
C ALA A 64 11.60 -4.73 9.54
N ARG A 65 11.69 -5.90 8.90
CA ARG A 65 10.65 -6.38 7.97
C ARG A 65 9.32 -6.66 8.67
N ARG A 66 9.36 -7.23 9.89
CA ARG A 66 8.16 -7.42 10.73
C ARG A 66 7.53 -6.08 11.11
N ALA A 67 8.34 -5.10 11.48
CA ALA A 67 7.85 -3.75 11.80
C ALA A 67 7.20 -3.06 10.58
N VAL A 68 7.77 -3.21 9.37
CA VAL A 68 7.14 -2.73 8.13
C VAL A 68 5.78 -3.39 7.92
N ASP A 69 5.68 -4.71 8.13
CA ASP A 69 4.42 -5.42 7.94
C ASP A 69 3.37 -4.98 8.95
N ALA A 70 3.73 -4.90 10.24
CA ALA A 70 2.84 -4.43 11.30
C ALA A 70 2.30 -3.01 11.02
N ALA A 71 3.16 -2.07 10.62
CA ALA A 71 2.73 -0.72 10.28
C ALA A 71 1.77 -0.70 9.07
N LYS A 72 2.02 -1.54 8.05
CA LYS A 72 1.14 -1.66 6.88
C LYS A 72 -0.21 -2.29 7.20
N VAL A 73 -0.23 -3.28 8.09
CA VAL A 73 -1.48 -3.88 8.58
C VAL A 73 -2.28 -2.84 9.36
N ALA A 74 -1.63 -2.09 10.26
CA ALA A 74 -2.30 -1.02 11.02
C ALA A 74 -2.82 0.12 10.13
N LEU A 75 -2.10 0.46 9.06
CA LEU A 75 -2.58 1.40 8.03
C LEU A 75 -3.75 0.86 7.20
N GLY A 76 -4.03 -0.45 7.24
CA GLY A 76 -5.02 -1.09 6.38
C GLY A 76 -4.53 -1.41 4.96
N GLU A 77 -3.24 -1.22 4.67
CA GLU A 77 -2.64 -1.59 3.36
C GLU A 77 -2.50 -3.11 3.19
N ARG A 78 -2.53 -3.86 4.30
CA ARG A 78 -2.39 -5.32 4.39
C ARG A 78 -3.30 -5.88 5.48
N GLY A 79 -3.42 -7.20 5.53
CA GLY A 79 -4.29 -7.88 6.48
C GLY A 79 -5.76 -7.74 6.10
N THR A 80 -6.62 -7.72 7.12
CA THR A 80 -8.07 -7.56 6.98
C THR A 80 -8.41 -6.27 6.24
N VAL A 81 -9.41 -6.36 5.38
CA VAL A 81 -9.94 -5.22 4.63
C VAL A 81 -10.55 -4.19 5.58
N TRP A 82 -10.48 -2.90 5.24
CA TRP A 82 -11.11 -1.83 6.03
C TRP A 82 -12.55 -1.51 5.59
N TRP A 83 -13.02 -2.08 4.48
CA TRP A 83 -14.40 -1.94 4.03
C TRP A 83 -15.31 -3.02 4.61
N THR A 84 -16.60 -2.72 4.73
CA THR A 84 -17.61 -3.55 5.42
C THR A 84 -18.66 -4.16 4.50
N ASP A 85 -18.62 -3.86 3.19
CA ASP A 85 -19.61 -4.32 2.20
C ASP A 85 -19.41 -5.77 1.74
N GLY A 86 -18.47 -6.51 2.34
CA GLY A 86 -18.16 -7.90 1.98
C GLY A 86 -17.42 -8.07 0.65
N ALA A 87 -17.01 -6.99 -0.02
CA ALA A 87 -16.29 -7.09 -1.28
C ALA A 87 -14.96 -7.84 -1.10
N LYS A 88 -14.59 -8.63 -2.12
CA LYS A 88 -13.33 -9.38 -2.14
C LYS A 88 -12.13 -8.42 -2.19
N ASP A 89 -11.06 -8.81 -1.50
CA ASP A 89 -9.76 -8.17 -1.62
C ASP A 89 -9.03 -8.57 -2.90
N PHE A 90 -8.61 -7.57 -3.67
CA PHE A 90 -7.80 -7.69 -4.87
C PHE A 90 -6.39 -7.08 -4.69
N ASN A 91 -5.94 -6.86 -3.45
CA ASN A 91 -4.62 -6.32 -3.17
C ASN A 91 -3.53 -7.18 -3.85
N ARG A 92 -2.63 -6.52 -4.57
CA ARG A 92 -1.60 -7.13 -5.41
C ARG A 92 -2.17 -7.97 -6.56
N HIS A 93 -3.38 -7.77 -7.05
CA HIS A 93 -3.81 -8.37 -8.33
C HIS A 93 -3.42 -7.47 -9.50
N LEU A 94 -3.21 -8.05 -10.68
CA LEU A 94 -3.17 -7.27 -11.91
C LEU A 94 -4.58 -6.76 -12.20
N VAL A 95 -4.72 -5.47 -12.53
CA VAL A 95 -6.02 -4.80 -12.72
C VAL A 95 -6.90 -5.51 -13.75
N LYS A 96 -6.29 -6.04 -14.83
CA LYS A 96 -6.98 -6.81 -15.88
C LYS A 96 -7.69 -8.09 -15.39
N ASN A 97 -7.31 -8.61 -14.22
CA ASN A 97 -7.87 -9.84 -13.63
C ASN A 97 -8.88 -9.54 -12.52
N THR A 98 -9.45 -8.33 -12.50
CA THR A 98 -10.34 -7.84 -11.45
C THR A 98 -11.51 -7.07 -12.05
N PRO A 99 -12.58 -6.80 -11.27
CA PRO A 99 -13.71 -5.99 -11.74
C PRO A 99 -13.32 -4.57 -12.22
N TYR A 100 -12.13 -4.08 -11.86
CA TYR A 100 -11.63 -2.76 -12.28
C TYR A 100 -11.08 -2.74 -13.72
N ALA A 101 -11.03 -3.88 -14.43
CA ALA A 101 -10.40 -3.99 -15.75
C ALA A 101 -11.01 -3.05 -16.80
N ALA A 102 -12.35 -3.04 -16.94
CA ALA A 102 -13.03 -2.22 -17.94
C ALA A 102 -12.85 -0.71 -17.66
N TRP A 103 -12.97 -0.31 -16.40
CA TRP A 103 -12.71 1.07 -15.98
C TRP A 103 -11.26 1.50 -16.23
N PHE A 104 -10.28 0.65 -15.89
CA PHE A 104 -8.87 0.95 -16.11
C PHE A 104 -8.52 1.09 -17.60
N ALA A 105 -9.12 0.27 -18.47
CA ALA A 105 -8.96 0.41 -19.91
C ALA A 105 -9.54 1.75 -20.42
N ALA A 106 -10.66 2.19 -19.85
CA ALA A 106 -11.30 3.46 -20.20
C ALA A 106 -10.56 4.69 -19.63
N SER A 107 -9.76 4.55 -18.57
CA SER A 107 -9.04 5.68 -17.96
C SER A 107 -7.82 6.17 -18.74
N GLY A 108 -7.50 5.56 -19.89
CA GLY A 108 -6.37 5.96 -20.76
C GLY A 108 -4.98 5.74 -20.14
N ALA A 109 -4.92 5.09 -18.97
CA ALA A 109 -3.67 4.72 -18.33
C ALA A 109 -3.09 3.51 -19.06
N ALA A 110 -2.19 3.77 -20.02
CA ALA A 110 -1.51 2.72 -20.78
C ALA A 110 -0.81 1.72 -19.84
N PRO A 111 -0.75 0.42 -20.20
CA PRO A 111 -0.13 -0.64 -19.39
C PRO A 111 1.37 -0.44 -19.16
#